data_AF-P60952-F1
#
_entry.id   AF-P60952-F1
#
_cell.length_a   1.000
_cell.length_b   1.000
_cell.length_c   1.000
_cell.angle_alpha   90.00
_cell.angle_beta   90.00
_cell.angle_gamma   90.00
#
_symmetry.space_group_name_H-M   'P 1'
#
loop_
_entity.id
_entity.type
_entity.pdbx_description
1 polymer ?
#
loop_
_entity_poly.entity_id
_entity_poly.type
_entity_poly.pdbx_seq_one_letter_code
_entity_poly.pdbx_strand_id
1 'polypeptide(L)'
;MQTIKCVVVGDGAVGKTCLLISYTTNKFPSEYVPTVFDNYAVTVMIGGEPYTLGLFDTAGQEDYDRLRPLSYPQTDVFLVCFSVVSPSSFENVKEKWVPEITHHCPKTPFLLVGTQIDLRDDPSTIEKLAKNKQKPITPETAEKLARDLKAVKYVECSALTQKGLKNVFDEAILAALEPPEPKKSRRCVLL
;
A
#
# COMPACT_ATOMS: atom_id res chain seq x y z
N MET A 1 -12.45 -1.13 -22.68
CA MET A 1 -11.72 -1.80 -21.59
C MET A 1 -11.87 -0.92 -20.37
N GLN A 2 -12.34 -1.46 -19.24
CA GLN A 2 -12.44 -0.68 -18.00
C GLN A 2 -11.04 -0.52 -17.40
N THR A 3 -10.78 0.63 -16.78
CA THR A 3 -9.51 0.92 -16.12
C THR A 3 -9.75 1.01 -14.63
N ILE A 4 -8.92 0.32 -13.85
CA ILE A 4 -8.84 0.47 -12.40
C ILE A 4 -7.58 1.29 -12.11
N LYS A 5 -7.75 2.44 -11.48
CA LYS A 5 -6.65 3.30 -11.04
C LYS A 5 -6.28 2.96 -9.59
N CYS A 6 -5.07 2.45 -9.43
CA CYS A 6 -4.45 2.13 -8.15
C CYS A 6 -3.29 3.10 -7.87
N VAL A 7 -3.37 3.86 -6.78
CA VAL A 7 -2.30 4.78 -6.36
C VAL A 7 -1.56 4.21 -5.17
N VAL A 8 -0.23 4.20 -5.22
CA VAL A 8 0.63 3.65 -4.17
C VAL A 8 1.28 4.79 -3.38
N VAL A 9 1.07 4.81 -2.06
CA VAL A 9 1.58 5.84 -1.13
C VAL A 9 2.32 5.18 0.04
N GLY A 10 3.07 5.95 0.81
CA GLY A 10 3.92 5.45 1.88
C GLY A 10 5.30 6.12 1.88
N ASP A 11 6.04 5.96 2.97
CA ASP A 11 7.35 6.58 3.18
C ASP A 11 8.35 6.30 2.04
N GLY A 12 9.42 7.10 2.00
CA GLY A 12 10.59 6.80 1.19
C GLY A 12 11.16 5.43 1.52
N ALA A 13 11.75 4.74 0.52
CA ALA A 13 12.45 3.47 0.69
C ALA A 13 11.65 2.28 1.28
N VAL A 14 10.31 2.37 1.43
CA VAL A 14 9.50 1.21 1.85
C VAL A 14 9.28 0.19 0.72
N GLY A 15 9.74 0.44 -0.50
CA GLY A 15 9.67 -0.52 -1.60
C GLY A 15 8.41 -0.44 -2.48
N LYS A 16 7.73 0.71 -2.54
CA LYS A 16 6.60 0.97 -3.46
C LYS A 16 6.98 0.70 -4.92
N THR A 17 8.08 1.28 -5.37
CA THR A 17 8.58 1.12 -6.74
C THR A 17 9.01 -0.32 -7.01
N CYS A 18 9.71 -0.97 -6.08
CA CYS A 18 10.09 -2.38 -6.22
C CYS A 18 8.86 -3.30 -6.33
N LEU A 19 7.82 -3.04 -5.54
CA LEU A 19 6.53 -3.76 -5.59
C LEU A 19 5.94 -3.66 -7.00
N LEU A 20 5.83 -2.45 -7.56
CA LEU A 20 5.23 -2.22 -8.87
C LEU A 20 6.08 -2.81 -10.01
N ILE A 21 7.39 -2.58 -10.00
CA ILE A 21 8.30 -3.13 -11.02
C ILE A 21 8.31 -4.66 -10.96
N SER A 22 8.38 -5.27 -9.77
CA SER A 22 8.40 -6.73 -9.64
C SER A 22 7.10 -7.35 -10.15
N TYR A 23 5.95 -6.72 -9.88
CA TYR A 23 4.68 -7.21 -10.38
C TYR A 23 4.53 -7.07 -11.89
N THR A 24 4.96 -5.93 -12.45
CA THR A 24 4.77 -5.64 -13.88
C THR A 24 5.80 -6.31 -14.78
N THR A 25 7.01 -6.56 -14.28
CA THR A 25 8.14 -7.05 -15.09
C THR A 25 8.65 -8.43 -14.67
N ASN A 26 8.14 -9.00 -13.56
CA ASN A 26 8.67 -10.19 -12.92
C ASN A 26 10.17 -10.10 -12.56
N LYS A 27 10.68 -8.88 -12.27
CA LYS A 27 12.08 -8.63 -11.89
C LYS A 27 12.17 -7.69 -10.69
N PHE A 28 13.17 -7.91 -9.85
CA PHE A 28 13.52 -6.96 -8.80
C PHE A 28 14.59 -5.98 -9.30
N PRO A 29 14.41 -4.65 -9.15
CA PRO A 29 15.40 -3.68 -9.57
C PRO A 29 16.66 -3.78 -8.68
N SER A 30 17.85 -3.78 -9.30
CA SER A 30 19.13 -3.89 -8.58
C SER A 30 19.61 -2.58 -7.96
N GLU A 31 19.16 -1.45 -8.50
CA GLU A 31 19.54 -0.11 -8.05
C GLU A 31 18.33 0.62 -7.47
N TYR A 32 18.57 1.37 -6.39
CA TYR A 32 17.54 2.20 -5.78
C TYR A 32 17.67 3.65 -6.27
N VAL A 33 16.61 4.15 -6.91
CA VAL A 33 16.44 5.56 -7.26
C VAL A 33 15.15 6.05 -6.57
N PRO A 34 15.20 7.12 -5.75
CA PRO A 34 13.99 7.67 -5.17
C PRO A 34 13.03 8.18 -6.24
N THR A 35 11.82 7.63 -6.25
CA THR A 35 10.79 8.00 -7.24
C THR A 35 10.24 9.40 -6.97
N VAL A 36 10.07 10.16 -8.04
CA VAL A 36 9.27 11.39 -8.04
C VAL A 36 7.82 11.03 -8.35
N PHE A 37 7.60 10.42 -9.51
CA PHE A 37 6.32 9.89 -9.97
C PHE A 37 6.55 8.99 -11.19
N ASP A 38 5.88 7.83 -11.24
CA ASP A 38 5.88 6.94 -12.41
C ASP A 38 4.51 6.28 -12.57
N ASN A 39 4.18 5.91 -13.81
CA ASN A 39 2.95 5.17 -14.13
C ASN A 39 3.26 3.88 -14.87
N TYR A 40 2.64 2.81 -14.41
CA TYR A 40 2.65 1.51 -15.10
C TYR A 40 1.21 1.12 -15.45
N ALA A 41 1.06 0.30 -16.47
CA ALA A 41 -0.23 -0.28 -16.83
C ALA A 41 -0.04 -1.76 -17.14
N VAL A 42 -0.90 -2.60 -16.60
CA VAL A 42 -0.96 -4.03 -16.95
C VAL A 42 -2.38 -4.44 -17.24
N THR A 43 -2.54 -5.38 -18.18
CA THR A 43 -3.84 -5.98 -18.46
C THR A 43 -4.02 -7.20 -17.57
N VAL A 44 -5.10 -7.23 -16.80
CA VAL A 44 -5.49 -8.35 -15.92
C VAL A 44 -6.82 -8.92 -16.36
N MET A 45 -6.99 -10.24 -16.24
CA MET A 45 -8.25 -10.92 -16.58
C MET A 45 -9.07 -11.15 -15.32
N ILE A 46 -10.27 -10.57 -15.26
CA ILE A 46 -11.20 -10.68 -14.12
C ILE A 46 -12.52 -11.23 -14.64
N GLY A 47 -12.92 -12.41 -14.17
CA GLY A 47 -14.16 -13.06 -14.66
C GLY A 47 -14.16 -13.37 -16.17
N GLY A 48 -12.98 -13.46 -16.80
CA GLY A 48 -12.84 -13.64 -18.24
C GLY A 48 -12.79 -12.33 -19.05
N GLU A 49 -13.06 -11.18 -18.41
CA GLU A 49 -13.00 -9.87 -19.05
C GLU A 49 -11.65 -9.18 -18.79
N PRO A 50 -11.07 -8.50 -19.80
CA PRO A 50 -9.82 -7.77 -19.64
C PRO A 50 -10.04 -6.40 -18.99
N TYR A 51 -9.24 -6.10 -17.97
CA TYR A 51 -9.18 -4.81 -17.29
C TYR A 51 -7.77 -4.24 -17.38
N THR A 52 -7.66 -2.91 -17.54
CA THR A 52 -6.39 -2.21 -17.40
C THR A 52 -6.21 -1.81 -15.94
N LEU A 53 -5.21 -2.35 -15.26
CA LEU A 53 -4.79 -1.87 -13.96
C LEU A 53 -3.73 -0.78 -14.15
N GLY A 54 -4.12 0.48 -13.96
CA GLY A 54 -3.22 1.62 -13.94
C GLY A 54 -2.59 1.77 -12.55
N LEU A 55 -1.27 1.71 -12.47
CA LEU A 55 -0.48 1.73 -11.25
C LEU A 55 0.30 3.04 -11.18
N PHE A 56 -0.02 3.86 -10.19
CA PHE A 56 0.55 5.20 -10.02
C PHE A 56 1.51 5.17 -8.83
N ASP A 57 2.81 5.19 -9.11
CA ASP A 57 3.88 5.25 -8.11
C ASP A 57 4.11 6.69 -7.68
N THR A 58 4.29 6.92 -6.38
CA THR A 58 4.44 8.27 -5.83
C THR A 58 5.67 8.43 -4.94
N ALA A 59 6.20 9.65 -4.90
CA ALA A 59 7.29 10.00 -3.99
C ALA A 59 6.89 9.81 -2.52
N GLY A 60 7.76 9.16 -1.75
CA GLY A 60 7.60 9.03 -0.30
C GLY A 60 8.26 10.14 0.52
N GLN A 61 8.95 11.09 -0.14
CA GLN A 61 9.65 12.20 0.51
C GLN A 61 8.70 13.39 0.74
N GLU A 62 8.92 14.12 1.82
CA GLU A 62 8.10 15.28 2.23
C GLU A 62 8.18 16.44 1.22
N ASP A 63 9.31 16.60 0.53
CA ASP A 63 9.50 17.63 -0.50
C ASP A 63 8.44 17.57 -1.61
N TYR A 64 7.81 16.40 -1.80
CA TYR A 64 6.78 16.16 -2.81
C TYR A 64 5.35 16.16 -2.23
N ASP A 65 5.14 16.53 -0.95
CA ASP A 65 3.82 16.53 -0.31
C ASP A 65 2.78 17.39 -1.04
N ARG A 66 3.21 18.45 -1.74
CA ARG A 66 2.31 19.28 -2.56
C ARG A 66 2.02 18.72 -3.96
N LEU A 67 2.93 17.89 -4.49
CA LEU A 67 2.82 17.34 -5.84
C LEU A 67 2.11 15.99 -5.84
N ARG A 68 2.34 15.17 -4.82
CA ARG A 68 1.76 13.83 -4.69
C ARG A 68 0.23 13.80 -4.82
N PRO A 69 -0.54 14.72 -4.20
CA PRO A 69 -2.00 14.69 -4.29
C PRO A 69 -2.54 14.96 -5.70
N LEU A 70 -1.73 15.49 -6.62
CA LEU A 70 -2.15 15.66 -8.02
C LEU A 70 -2.42 14.31 -8.71
N SER A 71 -1.86 13.22 -8.18
CA SER A 71 -2.10 11.86 -8.67
C SER A 71 -3.38 11.23 -8.12
N TYR A 72 -4.05 11.82 -7.13
CA TYR A 72 -5.18 11.23 -6.40
C TYR A 72 -6.58 11.36 -7.03
N PRO A 73 -6.87 12.35 -7.90
CA PRO A 73 -8.19 12.42 -8.52
C PRO A 73 -8.56 11.11 -9.24
N GLN A 74 -9.79 10.66 -9.05
CA GLN A 74 -10.33 9.44 -9.67
C GLN A 74 -9.60 8.14 -9.30
N THR A 75 -8.90 8.10 -8.17
CA THR A 75 -8.35 6.83 -7.65
C THR A 75 -9.47 5.89 -7.22
N ASP A 76 -9.42 4.65 -7.70
CA ASP A 76 -10.36 3.59 -7.35
C ASP A 76 -9.94 2.83 -6.09
N VAL A 77 -8.62 2.68 -5.88
CA VAL A 77 -8.05 2.05 -4.68
C VAL A 77 -6.67 2.62 -4.35
N PHE A 78 -6.36 2.77 -3.06
CA PHE A 78 -5.01 3.08 -2.60
C PHE A 78 -4.29 1.85 -2.04
N LEU A 79 -3.00 1.75 -2.30
CA LEU A 79 -2.08 0.91 -1.53
C LEU A 79 -1.28 1.80 -0.58
N VAL A 80 -1.52 1.66 0.72
CA VAL A 80 -0.75 2.37 1.75
C VAL A 80 0.35 1.43 2.23
N CYS A 81 1.57 1.67 1.76
CA CYS A 81 2.71 0.80 2.02
C CYS A 81 3.54 1.28 3.20
N PHE A 82 4.01 0.32 3.99
CA PHE A 82 5.08 0.50 4.97
C PHE A 82 6.01 -0.70 4.90
N SER A 83 7.27 -0.54 5.30
CA SER A 83 8.19 -1.68 5.41
C SER A 83 8.03 -2.36 6.77
N VAL A 84 7.90 -3.68 6.79
CA VAL A 84 7.78 -4.43 8.05
C VAL A 84 9.05 -4.37 8.89
N VAL A 85 10.17 -3.89 8.34
CA VAL A 85 11.43 -3.67 9.06
C VAL A 85 11.76 -2.19 9.25
N SER A 86 10.79 -1.29 9.03
CA SER A 86 10.90 0.14 9.34
C SER A 86 9.73 0.59 10.22
N PRO A 87 9.85 0.50 11.56
CA PRO A 87 8.76 0.85 12.48
C PRO A 87 8.24 2.28 12.34
N SER A 88 9.10 3.25 12.02
CA SER A 88 8.66 4.63 11.77
C SER A 88 7.74 4.72 10.55
N SER A 89 8.01 3.94 9.49
CA SER A 89 7.12 3.91 8.33
C SER A 89 5.74 3.33 8.64
N PHE A 90 5.67 2.43 9.63
CA PHE A 90 4.40 1.89 10.13
C PHE A 90 3.63 2.91 10.96
N GLU A 91 4.32 3.68 11.81
CA GLU A 91 3.73 4.78 12.58
C GLU A 91 3.15 5.86 11.64
N ASN A 92 3.91 6.24 10.61
CA ASN A 92 3.51 7.21 9.60
C ASN A 92 2.27 6.81 8.79
N VAL A 93 1.89 5.52 8.74
CA VAL A 93 0.60 5.10 8.15
C VAL A 93 -0.55 5.83 8.83
N LYS A 94 -0.57 5.84 10.16
CA LYS A 94 -1.63 6.46 10.97
C LYS A 94 -1.47 7.97 11.04
N GLU A 95 -0.25 8.46 11.15
CA GLU A 95 0.03 9.87 11.42
C GLU A 95 -0.02 10.73 10.16
N LYS A 96 0.33 10.16 8.99
CA LYS A 96 0.47 10.87 7.73
C LYS A 96 -0.38 10.27 6.61
N TRP A 97 -0.10 9.03 6.20
CA TRP A 97 -0.56 8.52 4.90
C TRP A 97 -2.07 8.31 4.83
N VAL A 98 -2.68 7.68 5.84
CA VAL A 98 -4.12 7.49 5.88
C VAL A 98 -4.86 8.84 6.05
N PRO A 99 -4.45 9.74 6.96
CA PRO A 99 -4.99 11.10 7.00
C PRO A 99 -4.93 11.85 5.65
N GLU A 100 -3.80 11.78 4.94
CA GLU A 100 -3.60 12.45 3.65
C GLU A 100 -4.56 11.93 2.58
N ILE A 101 -4.61 10.60 2.34
CA ILE A 101 -5.52 10.04 1.33
C ILE A 101 -6.98 10.22 1.72
N THR A 102 -7.31 10.19 3.02
CA THR A 102 -8.69 10.40 3.49
C THR A 102 -9.12 11.85 3.30
N HIS A 103 -8.20 12.80 3.46
CA HIS A 103 -8.47 14.23 3.22
C HIS A 103 -8.85 14.48 1.74
N HIS A 104 -8.11 13.89 0.80
CA HIS A 104 -8.34 14.09 -0.62
C HIS A 104 -9.43 13.17 -1.22
N CYS A 105 -9.53 11.95 -0.71
CA CYS A 105 -10.36 10.87 -1.27
C CYS A 105 -11.12 10.13 -0.16
N PRO A 106 -12.04 10.79 0.58
CA PRO A 106 -12.64 10.27 1.81
C PRO A 106 -13.48 9.00 1.66
N LYS A 107 -13.81 8.62 0.42
CA LYS A 107 -14.63 7.42 0.11
C LYS A 107 -13.83 6.33 -0.61
N THR A 108 -12.59 6.60 -1.00
CA THR A 108 -11.81 5.63 -1.78
C THR A 108 -11.28 4.55 -0.84
N PRO A 109 -11.50 3.27 -1.15
CA PRO A 109 -10.98 2.17 -0.34
C PRO A 109 -9.46 2.13 -0.40
N PHE A 110 -8.85 1.58 0.64
CA PHE A 110 -7.41 1.36 0.66
C PHE A 110 -7.05 0.03 1.31
N LEU A 111 -5.92 -0.54 0.88
CA LEU A 111 -5.25 -1.64 1.55
C LEU A 111 -4.08 -1.11 2.37
N LEU A 112 -3.85 -1.72 3.52
CA LEU A 112 -2.59 -1.59 4.23
C LEU A 112 -1.64 -2.69 3.74
N VAL A 113 -0.44 -2.31 3.28
CA VAL A 113 0.52 -3.24 2.66
C VAL A 113 1.83 -3.24 3.46
N GLY A 114 2.16 -4.38 4.07
CA GLY A 114 3.47 -4.62 4.68
C GLY A 114 4.46 -5.15 3.64
N THR A 115 5.46 -4.37 3.29
CA THR A 115 6.48 -4.74 2.31
C THR A 115 7.76 -5.26 2.97
N GLN A 116 8.66 -5.85 2.18
CA GLN A 116 9.99 -6.30 2.61
C GLN A 116 9.94 -7.42 3.66
N ILE A 117 8.96 -8.32 3.58
CA ILE A 117 8.83 -9.44 4.54
C ILE A 117 9.98 -10.44 4.50
N ASP A 118 10.77 -10.45 3.43
CA ASP A 118 12.01 -11.21 3.34
C ASP A 118 13.06 -10.75 4.37
N LEU A 119 12.97 -9.51 4.85
CA LEU A 119 13.87 -8.95 5.85
C LEU A 119 13.37 -9.16 7.30
N ARG A 120 12.13 -9.62 7.50
CA ARG A 120 11.56 -9.77 8.86
C ARG A 120 12.39 -10.71 9.72
N ASP A 121 12.82 -11.83 9.16
CA ASP A 121 13.58 -12.86 9.86
C ASP A 121 15.08 -12.81 9.53
N ASP A 122 15.54 -11.77 8.81
CA ASP A 122 16.95 -11.59 8.47
C ASP A 122 17.76 -11.21 9.72
N PRO A 123 18.76 -12.02 10.14
CA PRO A 123 19.52 -11.77 11.35
C PRO A 123 20.20 -10.40 11.38
N SER A 124 20.70 -9.93 10.23
CA SER A 124 21.40 -8.65 10.16
C SER A 124 20.45 -7.47 10.36
N THR A 125 19.23 -7.58 9.83
CA THR A 125 18.17 -6.59 9.97
C THR A 125 17.63 -6.57 11.39
N ILE A 126 17.42 -7.74 11.99
CA ILE A 126 17.01 -7.86 13.40
C ILE A 126 18.06 -7.24 14.32
N GLU A 127 19.35 -7.52 14.12
CA GLU A 127 20.43 -6.96 14.94
C GLU A 127 20.48 -5.42 14.83
N LYS A 128 20.33 -4.88 13.60
CA LYS A 128 20.28 -3.42 13.38
C LYS A 128 19.10 -2.77 14.09
N LEU A 129 17.91 -3.35 14.02
CA LEU A 129 16.72 -2.85 14.72
C LEU A 129 16.90 -2.92 16.24
N ALA A 130 17.47 -4.02 16.75
CA ALA A 130 17.70 -4.22 18.18
C ALA A 130 18.64 -3.15 18.78
N LYS A 131 19.62 -2.65 18.01
CA LYS A 131 20.50 -1.52 18.42
C LYS A 131 19.69 -0.25 18.74
N ASN A 132 18.55 -0.06 18.10
CA ASN A 132 17.63 1.04 18.34
C ASN A 132 16.42 0.64 19.22
N LYS A 133 16.49 -0.51 19.91
CA LYS A 133 15.39 -1.09 20.71
C LYS A 133 14.10 -1.30 19.91
N GLN A 134 14.25 -1.49 18.60
CA GLN A 134 13.15 -1.76 17.67
C GLN A 134 13.12 -3.23 17.30
N LYS A 135 12.00 -3.66 16.73
CA LYS A 135 11.80 -4.99 16.16
C LYS A 135 10.96 -4.88 14.89
N PRO A 136 11.04 -5.87 13.99
CA PRO A 136 10.13 -5.95 12.86
C PRO A 136 8.66 -5.93 13.30
N ILE A 137 7.81 -5.32 12.48
CA ILE A 137 6.36 -5.29 12.68
C ILE A 137 5.80 -6.69 12.40
N THR A 138 5.06 -7.22 13.37
CA THR A 138 4.39 -8.52 13.25
C THR A 138 3.08 -8.40 12.46
N PRO A 139 2.62 -9.48 11.82
CA PRO A 139 1.33 -9.49 11.12
C PRO A 139 0.19 -9.02 12.02
N GLU A 140 0.11 -9.50 13.26
CA GLU A 140 -0.99 -9.19 14.18
C GLU A 140 -1.04 -7.70 14.55
N THR A 141 0.13 -7.09 14.68
CA THR A 141 0.26 -5.65 14.96
C THR A 141 -0.27 -4.83 13.79
N ALA A 142 0.11 -5.21 12.57
CA ALA A 142 -0.32 -4.50 11.37
C ALA A 142 -1.79 -4.76 11.01
N GLU A 143 -2.30 -5.97 11.20
CA GLU A 143 -3.72 -6.29 11.08
C GLU A 143 -4.58 -5.48 12.05
N LYS A 144 -4.11 -5.29 13.29
CA LYS A 144 -4.80 -4.45 14.26
C LYS A 144 -4.89 -3.02 13.74
N LEU A 145 -3.79 -2.45 13.24
CA LEU A 145 -3.79 -1.10 12.67
C LEU A 145 -4.72 -1.00 11.45
N ALA A 146 -4.70 -1.98 10.56
CA ALA A 146 -5.59 -2.02 9.40
C ALA A 146 -7.07 -1.97 9.80
N ARG A 147 -7.47 -2.73 10.84
CA ARG A 147 -8.83 -2.68 11.39
C ARG A 147 -9.15 -1.33 12.00
N ASP A 148 -8.25 -0.77 12.80
CA ASP A 148 -8.43 0.52 13.48
C ASP A 148 -8.60 1.66 12.46
N LEU A 149 -7.85 1.62 11.36
CA LEU A 149 -7.91 2.59 10.26
C LEU A 149 -8.99 2.29 9.20
N LYS A 150 -9.73 1.18 9.35
CA LYS A 150 -10.76 0.73 8.40
C LYS A 150 -10.22 0.49 6.98
N ALA A 151 -8.98 0.02 6.87
CA ALA A 151 -8.49 -0.55 5.61
C ALA A 151 -9.40 -1.72 5.19
N VAL A 152 -9.58 -1.93 3.88
CA VAL A 152 -10.35 -3.08 3.38
C VAL A 152 -9.67 -4.39 3.78
N LYS A 153 -8.34 -4.43 3.70
CA LYS A 153 -7.54 -5.56 4.12
C LYS A 153 -6.11 -5.15 4.49
N TYR A 154 -5.47 -5.98 5.32
CA TYR A 154 -4.03 -6.02 5.46
C TYR A 154 -3.45 -7.13 4.60
N VAL A 155 -2.39 -6.83 3.85
CA VAL A 155 -1.66 -7.81 3.04
C VAL A 155 -0.16 -7.60 3.20
N GLU A 156 0.60 -8.67 3.02
CA GLU A 156 2.05 -8.67 3.12
C GLU A 156 2.71 -9.20 1.86
N CYS A 157 3.84 -8.62 1.48
CA CYS A 157 4.62 -9.13 0.37
C CYS A 157 6.13 -8.85 0.47
N SER A 158 6.88 -9.58 -0.33
CA SER A 158 8.26 -9.30 -0.68
C SER A 158 8.34 -9.10 -2.18
N ALA A 159 8.78 -7.93 -2.63
CA ALA A 159 9.02 -7.69 -4.05
C ALA A 159 10.24 -8.49 -4.56
N LEU A 160 11.20 -8.79 -3.68
CA LEU A 160 12.42 -9.54 -3.99
C LEU A 160 12.13 -11.01 -4.25
N THR A 161 11.42 -11.66 -3.34
CA THR A 161 11.08 -13.10 -3.45
C THR A 161 9.75 -13.35 -4.14
N GLN A 162 9.01 -12.28 -4.46
CA GLN A 162 7.63 -12.29 -4.99
C GLN A 162 6.59 -12.97 -4.08
N LYS A 163 6.96 -13.37 -2.86
CA LYS A 163 6.02 -13.89 -1.87
C LYS A 163 4.93 -12.86 -1.60
N GLY A 164 3.67 -13.27 -1.74
CA GLY A 164 2.49 -12.40 -1.51
C GLY A 164 2.25 -11.31 -2.56
N LEU A 165 3.15 -11.14 -3.54
CA LEU A 165 3.11 -10.02 -4.49
C LEU A 165 1.81 -9.98 -5.30
N LYS A 166 1.43 -11.10 -5.93
CA LYS A 166 0.18 -11.19 -6.70
C LYS A 166 -1.05 -10.90 -5.82
N ASN A 167 -1.04 -11.40 -4.59
CA ASN A 167 -2.15 -11.22 -3.64
C ASN A 167 -2.40 -9.76 -3.31
N VAL A 168 -1.36 -8.91 -3.24
CA VAL A 168 -1.55 -7.46 -3.03
C VAL A 168 -2.44 -6.85 -4.12
N PHE A 169 -2.18 -7.19 -5.39
CA PHE A 169 -2.92 -6.61 -6.51
C PHE A 169 -4.27 -7.28 -6.73
N ASP A 170 -4.40 -8.58 -6.48
CA ASP A 170 -5.71 -9.27 -6.51
C ASP A 170 -6.67 -8.63 -5.49
N GLU A 171 -6.22 -8.41 -4.26
CA GLU A 171 -7.04 -7.78 -3.21
C GLU A 171 -7.33 -6.30 -3.52
N ALA A 172 -6.40 -5.60 -4.19
CA ALA A 172 -6.61 -4.20 -4.58
C ALA A 172 -7.69 -4.08 -5.66
N ILE A 173 -7.64 -4.99 -6.64
CA ILE A 173 -8.65 -5.12 -7.69
C ILE A 173 -10.01 -5.43 -7.07
N LEU A 174 -10.08 -6.40 -6.15
CA LEU A 174 -11.32 -6.74 -5.45
C LEU A 174 -11.87 -5.54 -4.67
N ALA A 175 -11.02 -4.83 -3.93
CA ALA A 175 -11.42 -3.64 -3.18
C ALA A 175 -11.94 -2.50 -4.07
N ALA A 176 -11.40 -2.36 -5.29
CA ALA A 176 -11.83 -1.36 -6.26
C ALA A 176 -13.19 -1.72 -6.91
N LEU A 177 -13.40 -3.00 -7.21
CA LEU A 177 -14.62 -3.47 -7.88
C LEU A 177 -15.80 -3.69 -6.93
N GLU A 178 -15.53 -4.08 -5.69
CA GLU A 178 -16.53 -4.34 -4.65
C GLU A 178 -16.26 -3.45 -3.43
N PRO A 179 -16.44 -2.11 -3.54
CA PRO A 179 -16.18 -1.22 -2.44
C PRO A 179 -17.09 -1.56 -1.24
N PRO A 180 -16.56 -1.54 0.00
CA PRO A 180 -17.34 -1.92 1.17
C PRO A 180 -18.58 -1.04 1.33
N GLU A 181 -19.75 -1.65 1.52
CA GLU A 181 -20.97 -0.88 1.74
C GLU A 181 -20.85 0.02 2.98
N PRO A 182 -21.28 1.30 2.90
CA PRO A 182 -21.30 2.15 4.07
C PRO A 182 -22.21 1.52 5.13
N LYS A 183 -21.64 1.19 6.29
CA LYS A 183 -22.42 0.69 7.43
C LYS A 183 -23.55 1.69 7.71
N LYS A 184 -24.80 1.26 7.53
CA LYS A 184 -25.99 2.05 7.88
C LYS A 184 -25.82 2.53 9.32
N SER A 185 -25.83 3.84 9.53
CA SER A 185 -25.79 4.39 10.88
C SER A 185 -26.99 3.82 11.62
N ARG A 186 -26.73 3.14 12.74
CA ARG A 186 -27.81 2.84 13.68
C ARG A 186 -28.27 4.21 14.16
N ARG A 187 -29.46 4.65 13.76
CA ARG A 187 -30.13 5.81 14.37
C ARG A 187 -30.06 5.62 15.88
N CYS A 188 -29.19 6.38 16.53
CA CYS A 188 -29.16 6.45 17.98
C CYS A 188 -30.49 7.11 18.36
N VAL A 189 -31.41 6.32 18.90
CA VAL A 189 -32.64 6.83 19.49
C VAL A 189 -32.20 7.45 20.81
N LEU A 190 -31.97 8.76 20.81
CA LEU A 190 -31.87 9.54 22.05
C LEU A 190 -33.24 9.45 22.73
N LEU A 191 -33.27 8.75 23.86
CA LEU A 191 -34.33 8.89 24.87
C LEU A 191 -33.99 10.06 25.79
#